data_AF-A0A523H3P4-F1
#
_entry.id   AF-A0A523H3P4-F1
#
_cell.length_a   1.000
_cell.length_b   1.000
_cell.length_c   1.000
_cell.angle_alpha   90.00
_cell.angle_beta   90.00
_cell.angle_gamma   90.00
#
_symmetry.space_group_name_H-M   'P 1'
#
loop_
_entity.id
_entity.type
_entity.pdbx_description
1 polymer ?
#
loop_
_entity_poly.entity_id
_entity_poly.type
_entity_poly.pdbx_seq_one_letter_code
_entity_poly.pdbx_strand_id
1 'polypeptide(L)'
;MITINKKLRLRLLIQNGLFVLLLLLLVGLLGYLGRENSIQWDISQNGRNTLNQASVEVLQNMDGPVTVTVYATAQDARLGDIRKIISDFLALYQRIKPDFTLTFIDPTEHPKITQEAGIKVNGEMIVTFNGRSKHLTIVNEQVFTNLLIRLVRSGEKLVMDLSGHGERRLDGRANHDLGEFGKQLSMIGFKTSALNLAIAQDVPVNTSVLIIASPQVDLLKGEVDKILAYVARGGNLLWLIDQESLRGLQPLADKLGLTLTPGIVVDPQAQQLKAPITFALGANYGQHPVTRNFNSITVFPFARQISLNESKEWNSVSLVEVAQNGWVETGKLGSNVTFDKTHEVAGPVSIAAALSRTLQDREQHVAIIGSGHFLANSYIGNGSNLGFGINLINWLVDDENLITIQPRATLDSNLTMSKSALAIIATGFLIVLPLFFVVCGVAVWWRRKRK
;
A
#
# COMPACT_ATOMS: atom_id res chain seq x y z
N MET A 1 3.55 3.06 -79.07
CA MET A 1 4.55 3.87 -78.33
C MET A 1 3.87 5.15 -77.87
N ILE A 2 3.61 5.32 -76.57
CA ILE A 2 2.99 6.54 -76.04
C ILE A 2 4.07 7.61 -75.96
N THR A 3 4.00 8.63 -76.81
CA THR A 3 4.94 9.76 -76.81
C THR A 3 4.64 10.65 -75.60
N ILE A 4 5.52 10.56 -74.60
CA ILE A 4 5.37 11.32 -73.36
C ILE A 4 5.55 12.82 -73.65
N ASN A 5 4.45 13.58 -73.58
CA ASN A 5 4.40 15.03 -73.74
C ASN A 5 5.29 15.74 -72.69
N LYS A 6 6.09 16.76 -73.08
CA LYS A 6 6.97 17.51 -72.17
C LYS A 6 6.21 18.10 -70.96
N LYS A 7 4.94 18.51 -71.14
CA LYS A 7 4.08 18.99 -70.04
C LYS A 7 3.73 17.87 -69.04
N LEU A 8 3.61 16.63 -69.51
CA LEU A 8 3.35 15.47 -68.66
C LEU A 8 4.60 15.08 -67.87
N ARG A 9 5.80 15.11 -68.49
CA ARG A 9 7.08 14.91 -67.77
C ARG A 9 7.30 15.92 -66.66
N LEU A 10 7.02 17.20 -66.93
CA LEU A 10 7.17 18.26 -65.93
C LEU A 10 6.19 18.09 -64.76
N ARG A 11 4.93 17.71 -65.03
CA ARG A 11 3.95 17.40 -63.97
C ARG A 11 4.38 16.20 -63.12
N LEU A 12 4.87 15.13 -63.73
CA LEU A 12 5.36 13.95 -63.02
C LEU A 12 6.61 14.27 -62.19
N LEU A 13 7.53 15.09 -62.69
CA LEU A 13 8.70 15.54 -61.93
C LEU A 13 8.31 16.40 -60.72
N ILE A 14 7.34 17.31 -60.87
CA ILE A 14 6.83 18.13 -59.76
C ILE A 14 6.09 17.26 -58.74
N GLN A 15 5.25 16.32 -59.18
CA GLN A 15 4.56 15.39 -58.29
C GLN A 15 5.54 14.51 -57.52
N ASN A 16 6.54 13.94 -58.19
CA ASN A 16 7.56 13.12 -57.55
C ASN A 16 8.44 13.96 -56.61
N GLY A 17 8.81 15.18 -57.00
CA GLY A 17 9.57 16.10 -56.15
C GLY A 17 8.80 16.51 -54.89
N LEU A 18 7.51 16.85 -55.04
CA LEU A 18 6.63 17.15 -53.92
C LEU A 18 6.44 15.95 -53.00
N PHE A 19 6.28 14.74 -53.57
CA PHE A 19 6.17 13.51 -52.81
C PHE A 19 7.44 13.24 -52.00
N VAL A 20 8.63 13.36 -52.60
CA VAL A 20 9.91 13.18 -51.89
C VAL A 20 10.08 14.21 -50.79
N LEU A 21 9.72 15.48 -51.04
CA LEU A 21 9.79 16.53 -50.03
C LEU A 21 8.85 16.26 -48.85
N LEU A 22 7.60 15.86 -49.12
CA LEU A 22 6.64 15.49 -48.08
C LEU A 22 7.10 14.24 -47.31
N LEU A 23 7.71 13.27 -47.99
CA LEU A 23 8.27 12.08 -47.35
C LEU A 23 9.43 12.44 -46.41
N LEU A 24 10.38 13.26 -46.86
CA LEU A 24 11.49 13.71 -46.03
C LEU A 24 11.00 14.52 -44.83
N LEU A 25 9.98 15.37 -45.03
CA LEU A 25 9.35 16.13 -43.96
C LEU A 25 8.66 15.20 -42.95
N LEU A 26 7.95 14.18 -43.42
CA LEU A 26 7.34 13.15 -42.57
C LEU A 26 8.40 12.37 -41.79
N VAL A 27 9.48 11.91 -42.42
CA VAL A 27 10.57 11.21 -41.73
C VAL A 27 11.24 12.12 -40.69
N GLY A 28 11.47 13.39 -41.02
CA GLY A 28 11.99 14.37 -40.08
C GLY A 28 11.05 14.60 -38.89
N LEU A 29 9.75 14.73 -39.14
CA LEU A 29 8.72 14.90 -38.11
C LEU A 29 8.58 13.64 -37.24
N LEU A 30 8.62 12.45 -37.82
CA LEU A 30 8.61 11.19 -37.08
C LEU A 30 9.88 11.02 -36.24
N GLY A 31 11.05 11.41 -36.76
CA GLY A 31 12.29 11.42 -36.00
C GLY A 31 12.28 12.42 -34.84
N TYR A 32 11.72 13.61 -35.08
CA TYR A 32 11.51 14.63 -34.06
C TYR A 32 10.54 14.17 -32.96
N LEU A 33 9.36 13.69 -33.35
CA LEU A 33 8.37 13.14 -32.43
C LEU A 33 8.89 11.91 -31.68
N GLY A 34 9.66 11.04 -32.33
CA GLY A 34 10.28 9.89 -31.70
C GLY A 34 11.39 10.24 -30.70
N ARG A 35 12.04 11.41 -30.87
CA ARG A 35 13.06 11.90 -29.93
C ARG A 35 12.46 12.61 -28.73
N GLU A 36 11.38 13.38 -28.94
CA GLU A 36 10.75 14.17 -27.88
C GLU A 36 9.72 13.36 -27.08
N ASN A 37 9.04 12.40 -27.72
CA ASN A 37 8.00 11.56 -27.09
C ASN A 37 8.40 10.08 -27.08
N SER A 38 9.05 9.63 -25.99
CA SER A 38 9.30 8.21 -25.75
C SER A 38 8.07 7.50 -25.16
N ILE A 39 7.02 7.38 -25.95
CA ILE A 39 5.85 6.58 -25.57
C ILE A 39 6.26 5.10 -25.57
N GLN A 40 6.27 4.48 -24.39
CA GLN A 40 6.50 3.04 -24.25
C GLN A 40 5.26 2.42 -23.63
N TRP A 41 4.82 1.29 -24.19
CA TRP A 41 3.71 0.52 -23.67
C TRP A 41 4.26 -0.75 -23.03
N ASP A 42 3.87 -0.98 -21.78
CA ASP A 42 4.22 -2.20 -21.08
C ASP A 42 3.22 -3.30 -21.44
N ILE A 43 3.67 -4.24 -22.28
CA ILE A 43 2.88 -5.38 -22.74
C ILE A 43 3.06 -6.58 -21.78
N SER A 44 3.84 -6.42 -20.71
CA SER A 44 4.06 -7.52 -19.77
C SER A 44 2.80 -7.82 -18.95
N GLN A 45 2.53 -9.10 -18.74
CA GLN A 45 1.34 -9.57 -18.02
C GLN A 45 1.23 -8.98 -16.59
N ASN A 46 2.37 -8.64 -15.97
CA ASN A 46 2.44 -8.16 -14.59
C ASN A 46 2.84 -6.68 -14.49
N GLY A 47 2.90 -5.93 -15.60
CA GLY A 47 3.32 -4.51 -15.57
C GLY A 47 4.76 -4.31 -15.07
N ARG A 48 5.68 -5.25 -15.36
CA ARG A 48 7.06 -5.27 -14.84
C ARG A 48 7.92 -4.10 -15.27
N ASN A 49 7.55 -3.38 -16.33
CA ASN A 49 8.28 -2.22 -16.84
C ASN A 49 7.55 -0.91 -16.53
N THR A 50 6.57 -0.95 -15.62
CA THR A 50 5.81 0.21 -15.17
C THR A 50 5.81 0.24 -13.66
N LEU A 51 6.09 1.41 -13.07
CA LEU A 51 5.97 1.57 -11.63
C LEU A 51 4.50 1.44 -11.21
N ASN A 52 4.28 0.85 -10.04
CA ASN A 52 2.97 0.84 -9.44
C ASN A 52 2.52 2.29 -9.12
N GLN A 53 1.21 2.49 -8.99
CA GLN A 53 0.64 3.82 -8.76
C GLN A 53 1.19 4.48 -7.49
N ALA A 54 1.43 3.71 -6.42
CA ALA A 54 1.96 4.24 -5.17
C ALA A 54 3.39 4.79 -5.31
N SER A 55 4.27 4.09 -6.05
CA SER A 55 5.63 4.54 -6.35
C SER A 55 5.61 5.85 -7.15
N VAL A 56 4.69 5.98 -8.11
CA VAL A 56 4.49 7.21 -8.88
C VAL A 56 4.04 8.35 -7.98
N GLU A 57 3.05 8.12 -7.12
CA GLU A 57 2.53 9.13 -6.19
C GLU A 57 3.58 9.59 -5.16
N VAL A 58 4.44 8.68 -4.66
CA VAL A 58 5.59 9.07 -3.81
C VAL A 58 6.47 10.06 -4.55
N LEU A 59 6.90 9.70 -5.76
CA LEU A 59 7.84 10.52 -6.54
C LEU A 59 7.25 11.89 -6.87
N GLN A 60 5.94 11.97 -7.13
CA GLN A 60 5.24 13.23 -7.37
C GLN A 60 5.17 14.12 -6.13
N ASN A 61 5.10 13.53 -4.94
CA ASN A 61 5.09 14.25 -3.66
C ASN A 61 6.51 14.56 -3.12
N MET A 62 7.57 14.18 -3.84
CA MET A 62 8.94 14.49 -3.48
C MET A 62 9.39 15.82 -4.10
N ASP A 63 9.19 16.90 -3.34
CA ASP A 63 9.68 18.23 -3.69
C ASP A 63 11.20 18.35 -3.48
N GLY A 64 11.96 18.17 -4.56
CA GLY A 64 13.41 18.30 -4.60
C GLY A 64 14.14 17.09 -5.21
N PRO A 65 15.45 17.23 -5.49
CA PRO A 65 16.22 16.23 -6.21
C PRO A 65 16.44 14.97 -5.35
N VAL A 66 16.32 13.81 -5.99
CA VAL A 66 16.63 12.51 -5.38
C VAL A 66 17.94 12.02 -5.95
N THR A 67 18.92 11.77 -5.09
CA THR A 67 20.24 11.28 -5.52
C THR A 67 20.44 9.85 -5.05
N VAL A 68 20.77 8.96 -5.99
CA VAL A 68 21.07 7.56 -5.71
C VAL A 68 22.50 7.27 -6.10
N THR A 69 23.31 6.91 -5.10
CA THR A 69 24.70 6.47 -5.31
C THR A 69 24.77 4.97 -5.10
N VAL A 70 25.16 4.24 -6.15
CA VAL A 70 25.23 2.78 -6.15
C VAL A 70 26.68 2.35 -6.12
N TYR A 71 27.03 1.54 -5.14
CA TYR A 71 28.38 0.99 -4.96
C TYR A 71 28.41 -0.41 -5.54
N ALA A 72 28.86 -0.52 -6.80
CA ALA A 72 28.81 -1.77 -7.53
C ALA A 72 29.99 -1.96 -8.47
N THR A 73 30.57 -3.16 -8.48
CA THR A 73 31.60 -3.54 -9.45
C THR A 73 31.02 -3.70 -10.86
N ALA A 74 31.84 -3.51 -11.90
CA ALA A 74 31.40 -3.67 -13.30
C ALA A 74 31.01 -5.11 -13.67
N GLN A 75 31.60 -6.11 -13.02
CA GLN A 75 31.25 -7.53 -13.19
C GLN A 75 31.16 -8.18 -11.81
N ASP A 76 30.00 -8.78 -11.50
CA ASP A 76 29.81 -9.61 -10.32
C ASP A 76 29.81 -11.09 -10.73
N ALA A 77 30.54 -11.91 -9.97
CA ALA A 77 30.73 -13.33 -10.28
C ALA A 77 29.44 -14.18 -10.22
N ARG A 78 28.37 -13.68 -9.55
CA ARG A 78 27.10 -14.38 -9.37
C ARG A 78 25.94 -13.73 -10.12
N LEU A 79 25.91 -12.41 -10.18
CA LEU A 79 24.78 -11.64 -10.72
C LEU A 79 25.03 -11.07 -12.13
N GLY A 80 26.24 -11.22 -12.67
CA GLY A 80 26.61 -10.65 -13.97
C GLY A 80 26.80 -9.14 -13.87
N ASP A 81 26.22 -8.39 -14.81
CA ASP A 81 26.28 -6.92 -14.83
C ASP A 81 25.23 -6.32 -13.88
N ILE A 82 25.57 -6.27 -12.58
CA ILE A 82 24.71 -5.70 -11.55
C ILE A 82 24.41 -4.21 -11.78
N ARG A 83 25.35 -3.47 -12.42
CA ARG A 83 25.14 -2.06 -12.75
C ARG A 83 24.00 -1.91 -13.74
N LYS A 84 23.95 -2.77 -14.76
CA LYS A 84 22.84 -2.80 -15.72
C LYS A 84 21.50 -3.10 -15.05
N ILE A 85 21.44 -4.11 -14.18
CA ILE A 85 20.20 -4.46 -13.45
C ILE A 85 19.66 -3.26 -12.66
N ILE A 86 20.55 -2.59 -11.91
CA ILE A 86 20.16 -1.43 -11.09
C ILE A 86 19.83 -0.22 -11.96
N SER A 87 20.57 0.02 -13.05
CA SER A 87 20.31 1.09 -14.00
C SER A 87 18.94 0.91 -14.66
N ASP A 88 18.61 -0.29 -15.13
CA ASP A 88 17.32 -0.60 -15.76
C ASP A 88 16.16 -0.41 -14.77
N PHE A 89 16.34 -0.84 -13.51
CA PHE A 89 15.35 -0.63 -12.44
C PHE A 89 15.14 0.86 -12.13
N LEU A 90 16.21 1.64 -11.97
CA LEU A 90 16.15 3.05 -11.61
C LEU A 90 15.73 3.96 -12.77
N ALA A 91 15.93 3.53 -14.02
CA ALA A 91 15.43 4.25 -15.19
C ALA A 91 13.91 4.44 -15.15
N LEU A 92 13.17 3.50 -14.55
CA LEU A 92 11.73 3.62 -14.33
C LEU A 92 11.37 4.81 -13.42
N TYR A 93 12.20 5.09 -12.42
CA TYR A 93 12.02 6.22 -11.50
C TYR A 93 12.43 7.55 -12.14
N GLN A 94 13.55 7.55 -12.88
CA GLN A 94 14.03 8.72 -13.64
C GLN A 94 13.02 9.22 -14.68
N ARG A 95 12.23 8.30 -15.25
CA ARG A 95 11.16 8.65 -16.19
C ARG A 95 10.06 9.50 -15.55
N ILE A 96 9.70 9.21 -14.31
CA ILE A 96 8.64 9.91 -13.58
C ILE A 96 9.17 11.19 -12.95
N LYS A 97 10.42 11.16 -12.46
CA LYS A 97 11.05 12.26 -11.75
C LYS A 97 12.36 12.67 -12.45
N PRO A 98 12.35 13.74 -13.29
CA PRO A 98 13.52 14.16 -14.05
C PRO A 98 14.73 14.60 -13.20
N ASP A 99 14.49 15.09 -11.98
CA ASP A 99 15.52 15.46 -10.99
C ASP A 99 15.99 14.27 -10.13
N PHE A 100 15.85 13.04 -10.66
CA PHE A 100 16.40 11.82 -10.09
C PHE A 100 17.78 11.51 -10.70
N THR A 101 18.83 11.64 -9.88
CA THR A 101 20.22 11.43 -10.30
C THR A 101 20.72 10.06 -9.85
N LEU A 102 21.32 9.32 -10.78
CA LEU A 102 21.98 8.03 -10.53
C LEU A 102 23.49 8.17 -10.72
N THR A 103 24.28 7.74 -9.75
CA THR A 103 25.75 7.69 -9.81
C THR A 103 26.24 6.32 -9.41
N PHE A 104 27.18 5.76 -10.17
CA PHE A 104 27.85 4.51 -9.83
C PHE A 104 29.26 4.80 -9.31
N ILE A 105 29.64 4.12 -8.23
CA ILE A 105 31.00 4.12 -7.69
C ILE A 105 31.48 2.68 -7.68
N ASP A 106 32.65 2.41 -8.24
CA ASP A 106 33.28 1.09 -8.12
C ASP A 106 33.97 0.96 -6.74
N PRO A 107 33.56 0.01 -5.89
CA PRO A 107 34.23 -0.24 -4.61
C PRO A 107 35.70 -0.58 -4.73
N THR A 108 36.10 -1.20 -5.85
CA THR A 108 37.49 -1.65 -6.08
C THR A 108 38.39 -0.52 -6.55
N GLU A 109 37.86 0.42 -7.35
CA GLU A 109 38.61 1.59 -7.81
C GLU A 109 38.66 2.70 -6.74
N HIS A 110 37.61 2.81 -5.91
CA HIS A 110 37.46 3.85 -4.89
C HIS A 110 37.23 3.29 -3.47
N PRO A 111 38.19 2.56 -2.88
CA PRO A 111 38.01 1.89 -1.59
C PRO A 111 37.84 2.86 -0.41
N LYS A 112 38.51 4.02 -0.43
CA LYS A 112 38.42 5.02 0.66
C LYS A 112 37.00 5.60 0.79
N ILE A 113 36.43 6.08 -0.32
CA ILE A 113 35.06 6.65 -0.36
C ILE A 113 34.05 5.58 0.05
N THR A 114 34.23 4.34 -0.40
CA THR A 114 33.33 3.22 -0.08
C THR A 114 33.36 2.88 1.42
N GLN A 115 34.55 2.90 2.04
CA GLN A 115 34.72 2.65 3.46
C GLN A 115 34.14 3.79 4.32
N GLU A 116 34.37 5.05 3.92
CA GLU A 116 33.80 6.23 4.57
C GLU A 116 32.26 6.23 4.49
N ALA A 117 31.71 5.77 3.37
CA ALA A 117 30.28 5.57 3.18
C ALA A 117 29.72 4.36 3.94
N GLY A 118 30.54 3.52 4.58
CA GLY A 118 30.09 2.40 5.41
C GLY A 118 29.48 1.23 4.63
N ILE A 119 29.81 1.10 3.35
CA ILE A 119 29.27 0.07 2.45
C ILE A 119 29.77 -1.32 2.84
N LYS A 120 28.86 -2.29 2.89
CA LYS A 120 29.15 -3.65 3.35
C LYS A 120 29.03 -4.69 2.25
N VAL A 121 28.20 -4.45 1.25
CA VAL A 121 27.91 -5.42 0.19
C VAL A 121 28.02 -4.79 -1.21
N ASN A 122 28.42 -5.61 -2.18
CA ASN A 122 28.42 -5.21 -3.58
C ASN A 122 26.97 -5.00 -4.06
N GLY A 123 26.69 -3.89 -4.73
CA GLY A 123 25.34 -3.51 -5.16
C GLY A 123 24.54 -2.73 -4.10
N GLU A 124 25.15 -2.36 -2.97
CA GLU A 124 24.52 -1.48 -1.99
C GLU A 124 24.35 -0.07 -2.56
N MET A 125 23.22 0.55 -2.25
CA MET A 125 22.90 1.90 -2.71
C MET A 125 22.56 2.82 -1.54
N ILE A 126 23.02 4.06 -1.65
CA ILE A 126 22.67 5.15 -0.75
C ILE A 126 21.72 6.08 -1.50
N VAL A 127 20.51 6.20 -0.98
CA VAL A 127 19.48 7.10 -1.51
C VAL A 127 19.41 8.32 -0.62
N THR A 128 19.52 9.51 -1.20
CA THR A 128 19.56 10.80 -0.51
C THR A 128 18.46 11.72 -1.01
N PHE A 129 17.74 12.33 -0.07
CA PHE A 129 16.70 13.32 -0.32
C PHE A 129 16.64 14.32 0.84
N ASN A 130 16.62 15.63 0.54
CA ASN A 130 16.58 16.71 1.53
C ASN A 130 17.59 16.53 2.69
N GLY A 131 18.85 16.22 2.36
CA GLY A 131 19.94 16.04 3.33
C GLY A 131 19.88 14.75 4.15
N ARG A 132 18.89 13.89 3.92
CA ARG A 132 18.74 12.60 4.61
C ARG A 132 19.14 11.47 3.69
N SER A 133 19.91 10.53 4.20
CA SER A 133 20.40 9.38 3.44
C SER A 133 19.97 8.06 4.10
N LYS A 134 19.62 7.07 3.27
CA LYS A 134 19.32 5.71 3.72
C LYS A 134 19.99 4.69 2.81
N HIS A 135 20.47 3.61 3.43
CA HIS A 135 21.09 2.50 2.75
C HIS A 135 20.04 1.49 2.29
N LEU A 136 20.30 0.85 1.16
CA LEU A 136 19.51 -0.24 0.63
C LEU A 136 20.42 -1.29 0.00
N THR A 137 20.17 -2.55 0.33
CA THR A 137 20.95 -3.69 -0.16
C THR A 137 20.17 -4.58 -1.12
N ILE A 138 18.85 -4.39 -1.21
CA ILE A 138 17.94 -5.20 -2.01
C ILE A 138 17.23 -4.29 -3.00
N VAL A 139 17.31 -4.67 -4.27
CA VAL A 139 16.70 -3.94 -5.39
C VAL A 139 15.33 -4.55 -5.65
N ASN A 140 14.31 -3.95 -5.06
CA ASN A 140 12.91 -4.34 -5.18
C ASN A 140 12.03 -3.09 -5.07
N GLU A 141 10.98 -3.00 -5.87
CA GLU A 141 10.11 -1.81 -5.91
C GLU A 141 9.48 -1.51 -4.53
N GLN A 142 8.87 -2.50 -3.86
CA GLN A 142 8.25 -2.29 -2.55
C GLN A 142 9.27 -1.76 -1.54
N VAL A 143 10.46 -2.35 -1.52
CA VAL A 143 11.54 -1.98 -0.58
C VAL A 143 12.08 -0.58 -0.88
N PHE A 144 12.24 -0.23 -2.15
CA PHE A 144 12.68 1.09 -2.59
C PHE A 144 11.63 2.17 -2.34
N THR A 145 10.37 1.92 -2.69
CA THR A 145 9.25 2.84 -2.44
C THR A 145 9.04 3.08 -0.95
N ASN A 146 9.12 2.05 -0.12
CA ASN A 146 9.12 2.21 1.34
C ASN A 146 10.28 3.10 1.82
N LEU A 147 11.47 2.94 1.25
CA LEU A 147 12.60 3.81 1.58
C LEU A 147 12.32 5.26 1.20
N LEU A 148 11.75 5.53 0.03
CA LEU A 148 11.37 6.87 -0.39
C LEU A 148 10.32 7.49 0.55
N ILE A 149 9.30 6.72 0.96
CA ILE A 149 8.31 7.17 1.95
C ILE A 149 9.00 7.57 3.27
N ARG A 150 9.96 6.76 3.75
CA ARG A 150 10.76 7.08 4.94
C ARG A 150 11.61 8.34 4.77
N LEU A 151 12.10 8.59 3.55
CA LEU A 151 12.86 9.79 3.23
C LEU A 151 11.96 11.01 3.10
N VAL A 152 10.70 10.88 2.67
CA VAL A 152 9.74 11.99 2.63
C VAL A 152 9.34 12.38 4.05
N ARG A 153 8.88 11.40 4.84
CA ARG A 153 8.39 11.58 6.22
C ARG A 153 9.41 12.32 7.08
N SER A 154 9.11 13.54 7.50
CA SER A 154 10.02 14.37 8.29
C SER A 154 10.06 13.91 9.75
N GLY A 155 11.27 13.73 10.28
CA GLY A 155 11.47 13.31 11.66
C GLY A 155 11.05 11.86 11.95
N GLU A 156 11.23 11.47 13.21
CA GLU A 156 10.75 10.18 13.71
C GLU A 156 9.35 10.38 14.30
N LYS A 157 8.34 9.73 13.71
CA LYS A 157 6.96 9.75 14.21
C LYS A 157 6.76 8.55 15.14
N LEU A 158 6.48 8.82 16.42
CA LEU A 158 6.30 7.79 17.46
C LEU A 158 4.82 7.44 17.59
N VAL A 159 4.47 6.19 17.27
CA VAL A 159 3.15 5.60 17.49
C VAL A 159 3.24 4.71 18.73
N MET A 160 2.44 4.99 19.75
CA MET A 160 2.42 4.18 20.97
C MET A 160 1.14 3.37 21.07
N ASP A 161 1.23 2.09 21.38
CA ASP A 161 0.09 1.24 21.73
C ASP A 161 -0.07 1.11 23.24
N LEU A 162 -1.28 1.34 23.74
CA LEU A 162 -1.60 1.14 25.15
C LEU A 162 -1.41 -0.34 25.52
N SER A 163 -0.84 -0.59 26.70
CA SER A 163 -0.56 -1.92 27.22
C SER A 163 -0.81 -2.00 28.73
N GLY A 164 -1.07 -3.21 29.22
CA GLY A 164 -1.23 -3.50 30.64
C GLY A 164 -2.55 -4.20 30.99
N HIS A 165 -3.53 -4.16 30.07
CA HIS A 165 -4.90 -4.64 30.26
C HIS A 165 -5.31 -5.68 29.22
N GLY A 166 -4.35 -6.34 28.55
CA GLY A 166 -4.61 -7.35 27.53
C GLY A 166 -4.94 -6.79 26.14
N GLU A 167 -4.64 -5.52 25.90
CA GLU A 167 -4.79 -4.87 24.59
C GLU A 167 -4.00 -5.62 23.50
N ARG A 168 -4.46 -5.48 22.26
CA ARG A 168 -3.74 -6.00 21.10
C ARG A 168 -2.45 -5.21 20.89
N ARG A 169 -1.33 -5.91 20.72
CA ARG A 169 -0.01 -5.27 20.66
C ARG A 169 0.49 -5.06 19.24
N LEU A 170 1.19 -3.96 18.97
CA LEU A 170 1.84 -3.69 17.68
C LEU A 170 3.07 -4.57 17.42
N ASP A 171 3.69 -5.11 18.47
CA ASP A 171 4.82 -6.04 18.39
C ASP A 171 4.40 -7.51 18.63
N GLY A 172 3.10 -7.74 18.87
CA GLY A 172 2.54 -9.02 19.24
C GLY A 172 2.50 -10.01 18.08
N ARG A 173 2.57 -11.31 18.38
CA ARG A 173 2.57 -12.39 17.38
C ARG A 173 1.31 -13.24 17.40
N ALA A 174 0.43 -13.05 18.39
CA ALA A 174 -0.79 -13.83 18.47
C ALA A 174 -1.75 -13.44 17.33
N ASN A 175 -2.68 -14.33 16.99
CA ASN A 175 -3.64 -14.07 15.92
C ASN A 175 -4.51 -12.83 16.16
N HIS A 176 -4.77 -12.50 17.44
CA HIS A 176 -5.53 -11.32 17.82
C HIS A 176 -4.68 -10.04 17.92
N ASP A 177 -3.35 -10.12 17.91
CA ASP A 177 -2.45 -8.96 17.99
C ASP A 177 -2.40 -8.16 16.68
N LEU A 178 -1.79 -6.98 16.71
CA LEU A 178 -1.58 -6.07 15.57
C LEU A 178 -0.15 -6.15 15.01
N GLY A 179 0.56 -7.27 15.22
CA GLY A 179 1.97 -7.44 14.86
C GLY A 179 2.31 -7.13 13.40
N GLU A 180 1.54 -7.67 12.47
CA GLU A 180 1.75 -7.41 11.03
C GLU A 180 1.50 -5.94 10.69
N PHE A 181 0.51 -5.31 11.33
CA PHE A 181 0.27 -3.88 11.18
C PHE A 181 1.46 -3.05 11.69
N GLY A 182 1.96 -3.35 12.89
CA GLY A 182 3.13 -2.68 13.47
C GLY A 182 4.41 -2.86 12.64
N LYS A 183 4.60 -4.03 12.02
CA LYS A 183 5.70 -4.25 11.05
C LYS A 183 5.56 -3.34 9.82
N GLN A 184 4.36 -3.23 9.25
CA GLN A 184 4.12 -2.36 8.09
C GLN A 184 4.36 -0.89 8.44
N LEU A 185 3.87 -0.42 9.60
CA LEU A 185 4.16 0.91 10.13
C LEU A 185 5.67 1.17 10.25
N SER A 186 6.41 0.20 10.78
CA SER A 186 7.87 0.28 10.90
C SER A 186 8.57 0.37 9.54
N MET A 187 8.10 -0.41 8.55
CA MET A 187 8.65 -0.41 7.19
C MET A 187 8.48 0.95 6.50
N ILE A 188 7.39 1.68 6.76
CA ILE A 188 7.12 3.01 6.18
C ILE A 188 7.58 4.19 7.05
N GLY A 189 8.32 3.92 8.14
CA GLY A 189 9.07 4.94 8.87
C GLY A 189 8.50 5.39 10.21
N PHE A 190 7.46 4.73 10.72
CA PHE A 190 7.00 4.96 12.09
C PHE A 190 7.87 4.20 13.09
N LYS A 191 8.06 4.77 14.27
CA LYS A 191 8.55 4.03 15.44
C LYS A 191 7.37 3.58 16.27
N THR A 192 7.33 2.31 16.65
CA THR A 192 6.28 1.76 17.51
C THR A 192 6.83 1.45 18.90
N SER A 193 6.04 1.68 19.94
CA SER A 193 6.41 1.34 21.33
C SER A 193 5.18 1.16 22.21
N ALA A 194 5.18 0.13 23.03
CA ALA A 194 4.14 -0.05 24.03
C ALA A 194 4.22 1.03 25.13
N LEU A 195 3.06 1.45 25.64
CA LEU A 195 2.90 2.37 26.76
C LEU A 195 2.05 1.73 27.85
N ASN A 196 2.56 1.62 29.06
CA ASN A 196 1.80 1.15 30.22
C ASN A 196 1.54 2.32 31.18
N LEU A 197 0.27 2.75 31.27
CA LEU A 197 -0.14 3.92 32.06
C LEU A 197 -0.25 3.65 33.57
N ALA A 198 -0.22 2.39 34.00
CA ALA A 198 -0.15 2.03 35.41
C ALA A 198 1.19 2.46 36.03
N ILE A 199 2.25 2.46 35.22
CA ILE A 199 3.61 2.82 35.64
C ILE A 199 4.11 4.14 35.05
N ALA A 200 3.65 4.52 33.86
CA ALA A 200 4.02 5.79 33.24
C ALA A 200 3.30 6.94 33.93
N GLN A 201 3.98 8.08 34.08
CA GLN A 201 3.37 9.28 34.66
C GLN A 201 2.24 9.82 33.77
N ASP A 202 2.50 9.94 32.48
CA ASP A 202 1.58 10.45 31.46
C ASP A 202 1.92 9.85 30.08
N VAL A 203 1.06 10.06 29.09
CA VAL A 203 1.42 9.84 27.68
C VAL A 203 2.53 10.82 27.26
N PRO A 204 3.70 10.35 26.77
CA PRO A 204 4.81 11.23 26.40
C PRO A 204 4.43 12.33 25.38
N VAL A 205 5.05 13.51 25.49
CA VAL A 205 4.75 14.67 24.62
C VAL A 205 5.18 14.44 23.17
N ASN A 206 6.20 13.61 22.95
CA ASN A 206 6.67 13.24 21.61
C ASN A 206 5.85 12.11 20.95
N THR A 207 4.81 11.61 21.62
CA THR A 207 3.87 10.64 21.02
C THR A 207 3.07 11.33 19.92
N SER A 208 3.23 10.84 18.70
CA SER A 208 2.48 11.34 17.53
C SER A 208 1.06 10.78 17.49
N VAL A 209 0.87 9.51 17.87
CA VAL A 209 -0.44 8.85 17.98
C VAL A 209 -0.42 7.87 19.14
N LEU A 210 -1.48 7.87 19.95
CA LEU A 210 -1.78 6.80 20.89
C LEU A 210 -2.79 5.84 20.25
N ILE A 211 -2.53 4.54 20.31
CA ILE A 211 -3.46 3.49 19.89
C ILE A 211 -4.02 2.80 21.13
N ILE A 212 -5.34 2.78 21.26
CA ILE A 212 -6.04 1.98 22.27
C ILE A 212 -6.73 0.85 21.52
N ALA A 213 -6.26 -0.39 21.71
CA ALA A 213 -6.71 -1.54 20.93
C ALA A 213 -7.46 -2.57 21.79
N SER A 214 -8.73 -2.27 22.05
CA SER A 214 -9.69 -3.10 22.81
C SER A 214 -9.09 -3.76 24.07
N PRO A 215 -8.93 -3.01 25.18
CA PRO A 215 -8.57 -3.58 26.48
C PRO A 215 -9.47 -4.76 26.86
N GLN A 216 -8.92 -5.72 27.60
CA GLN A 216 -9.62 -6.94 28.02
C GLN A 216 -10.07 -6.87 29.48
N VAL A 217 -9.45 -6.00 30.28
CA VAL A 217 -9.85 -5.68 31.65
C VAL A 217 -10.02 -4.18 31.83
N ASP A 218 -10.78 -3.79 32.84
CA ASP A 218 -11.08 -2.38 33.13
C ASP A 218 -9.80 -1.60 33.48
N LEU A 219 -9.65 -0.43 32.87
CA LEU A 219 -8.60 0.51 33.23
C LEU A 219 -8.91 1.16 34.58
N LEU A 220 -7.87 1.49 35.33
CA LEU A 220 -8.03 2.27 36.56
C LEU A 220 -8.39 3.72 36.22
N LYS A 221 -9.16 4.35 37.10
CA LYS A 221 -9.58 5.75 36.94
C LYS A 221 -8.40 6.69 36.65
N GLY A 222 -7.29 6.54 37.37
CA GLY A 222 -6.09 7.37 37.17
C GLY A 222 -5.43 7.18 35.79
N GLU A 223 -5.62 6.03 35.14
CA GLU A 223 -5.13 5.80 33.78
C GLU A 223 -6.05 6.44 32.74
N VAL A 224 -7.37 6.32 32.95
CA VAL A 224 -8.38 7.01 32.13
C VAL A 224 -8.19 8.52 32.20
N ASP A 225 -7.92 9.07 33.38
CA ASP A 225 -7.64 10.50 33.58
C ASP A 225 -6.43 10.96 32.76
N LYS A 226 -5.36 10.14 32.66
CA LYS A 226 -4.18 10.44 31.82
C LYS A 226 -4.50 10.41 30.32
N ILE A 227 -5.35 9.49 29.88
CA ILE A 227 -5.82 9.43 28.47
C ILE A 227 -6.65 10.66 28.15
N LEU A 228 -7.58 11.03 29.04
CA LEU A 228 -8.40 12.24 28.89
C LEU A 228 -7.53 13.49 28.84
N ALA A 229 -6.51 13.58 29.70
CA ALA A 229 -5.56 14.69 29.68
C ALA A 229 -4.75 14.75 28.37
N TYR A 230 -4.38 13.60 27.79
CA TYR A 230 -3.72 13.52 26.48
C TYR A 230 -4.62 14.02 25.35
N VAL A 231 -5.88 13.59 25.30
CA VAL A 231 -6.84 14.07 24.30
C VAL A 231 -7.16 15.56 24.51
N ALA A 232 -7.27 16.02 25.76
CA ALA A 232 -7.58 17.41 26.08
C ALA A 232 -6.48 18.38 25.60
N ARG A 233 -5.21 17.97 25.63
CA ARG A 233 -4.06 18.78 25.17
C ARG A 233 -3.75 18.68 23.67
N GLY A 234 -4.61 18.05 22.88
CA GLY A 234 -4.43 17.93 21.43
C GLY A 234 -3.74 16.66 20.94
N GLY A 235 -3.61 15.63 21.78
CA GLY A 235 -3.02 14.35 21.38
C GLY A 235 -3.88 13.59 20.37
N ASN A 236 -3.26 13.01 19.34
CA ASN A 236 -3.95 12.23 18.33
C ASN A 236 -4.18 10.79 18.79
N LEU A 237 -5.34 10.23 18.47
CA LEU A 237 -5.80 8.94 19.01
C LEU A 237 -6.39 8.06 17.91
N LEU A 238 -5.96 6.79 17.86
CA LEU A 238 -6.68 5.72 17.21
C LEU A 238 -7.31 4.83 18.28
N TRP A 239 -8.63 4.79 18.34
CA TRP A 239 -9.36 3.95 19.27
C TRP A 239 -10.06 2.81 18.53
N LEU A 240 -9.55 1.60 18.72
CA LEU A 240 -10.18 0.38 18.22
C LEU A 240 -11.05 -0.21 19.32
N ILE A 241 -12.32 -0.42 19.01
CA ILE A 241 -13.35 -0.81 19.98
C ILE A 241 -14.03 -2.07 19.49
N ASP A 242 -14.00 -3.12 20.31
CA ASP A 242 -14.76 -4.35 20.06
C ASP A 242 -16.18 -4.24 20.65
N GLN A 243 -17.00 -5.25 20.38
CA GLN A 243 -18.39 -5.37 20.85
C GLN A 243 -18.57 -5.54 22.37
N GLU A 244 -17.50 -5.66 23.15
CA GLU A 244 -17.53 -5.84 24.60
C GLU A 244 -17.65 -4.50 25.37
N SER A 245 -17.71 -4.56 26.70
CA SER A 245 -17.69 -3.36 27.57
C SER A 245 -16.54 -2.41 27.20
N LEU A 246 -16.72 -1.10 27.38
CA LEU A 246 -15.69 -0.10 27.11
C LEU A 246 -14.51 -0.14 28.11
N ARG A 247 -14.53 -1.07 29.07
CA ARG A 247 -13.41 -1.28 30.02
C ARG A 247 -12.98 -0.02 30.77
N GLY A 248 -13.96 0.76 31.21
CA GLY A 248 -13.72 2.03 31.92
C GLY A 248 -13.53 3.26 31.01
N LEU A 249 -13.53 3.09 29.68
CA LEU A 249 -13.35 4.20 28.71
C LEU A 249 -14.64 4.95 28.34
N GLN A 250 -15.75 4.74 29.06
CA GLN A 250 -16.98 5.54 28.86
C GLN A 250 -16.70 7.06 28.94
N PRO A 251 -15.91 7.58 29.92
CA PRO A 251 -15.58 9.01 29.97
C PRO A 251 -14.87 9.53 28.71
N LEU A 252 -14.10 8.67 28.02
CA LEU A 252 -13.46 9.02 26.75
C LEU A 252 -14.48 9.12 25.62
N ALA A 253 -15.44 8.19 25.55
CA ALA A 253 -16.55 8.28 24.60
C ALA A 253 -17.36 9.57 24.81
N ASP A 254 -17.69 9.89 26.06
CA ASP A 254 -18.43 11.11 26.41
C ASP A 254 -17.65 12.37 26.00
N LYS A 255 -16.33 12.40 26.25
CA LYS A 255 -15.44 13.51 25.87
C LYS A 255 -15.36 13.72 24.36
N LEU A 256 -15.48 12.64 23.59
CA LEU A 256 -15.45 12.66 22.12
C LEU A 256 -16.85 12.86 21.51
N GLY A 257 -17.91 12.93 22.33
CA GLY A 257 -19.29 13.06 21.82
C GLY A 257 -19.78 11.80 21.09
N LEU A 258 -19.39 10.62 21.57
CA LEU A 258 -19.73 9.33 20.96
C LEU A 258 -20.79 8.61 21.77
N THR A 259 -21.76 8.02 21.06
CA THR A 259 -22.65 7.01 21.62
C THR A 259 -22.26 5.65 21.07
N LEU A 260 -21.77 4.77 21.95
CA LEU A 260 -21.30 3.43 21.60
C LEU A 260 -22.31 2.40 22.10
N THR A 261 -23.19 1.95 21.20
CA THR A 261 -24.25 1.00 21.54
C THR A 261 -23.70 -0.43 21.64
N PRO A 262 -24.21 -1.25 22.58
CA PRO A 262 -23.94 -2.68 22.57
C PRO A 262 -24.52 -3.35 21.33
N GLY A 263 -23.90 -4.43 20.87
CA GLY A 263 -24.36 -5.23 19.74
C GLY A 263 -23.28 -5.48 18.70
N ILE A 264 -23.57 -6.40 17.80
CA ILE A 264 -22.70 -6.83 16.70
C ILE A 264 -23.44 -6.62 15.39
N VAL A 265 -22.77 -6.03 14.41
CA VAL A 265 -23.31 -5.88 13.06
C VAL A 265 -23.40 -7.25 12.38
N VAL A 266 -24.60 -7.57 11.90
CA VAL A 266 -24.90 -8.73 11.09
C VAL A 266 -25.10 -8.28 9.65
N ASP A 267 -24.27 -8.81 8.75
CA ASP A 267 -24.29 -8.52 7.31
C ASP A 267 -24.56 -9.81 6.51
N PRO A 268 -25.81 -10.03 6.05
CA PRO A 268 -26.16 -11.19 5.23
C PRO A 268 -25.38 -11.29 3.91
N GLN A 269 -24.85 -10.17 3.37
CA GLN A 269 -24.09 -10.21 2.11
C GLN A 269 -22.77 -10.97 2.26
N ALA A 270 -22.22 -11.05 3.48
CA ALA A 270 -21.00 -11.80 3.76
C ALA A 270 -21.12 -13.29 3.38
N GLN A 271 -22.33 -13.88 3.49
CA GLN A 271 -22.56 -15.28 3.09
C GLN A 271 -22.33 -15.52 1.59
N GLN A 272 -22.62 -14.54 0.73
CA GLN A 272 -22.38 -14.64 -0.71
C GLN A 272 -20.87 -14.76 -1.01
N LEU A 273 -20.03 -14.18 -0.15
CA LEU A 273 -18.58 -14.29 -0.20
C LEU A 273 -18.05 -15.48 0.61
N LYS A 274 -18.92 -16.37 1.09
CA LYS A 274 -18.59 -17.51 1.98
C LYS A 274 -17.92 -17.07 3.29
N ALA A 275 -18.20 -15.86 3.74
CA ALA A 275 -17.76 -15.33 5.02
C ALA A 275 -18.87 -15.42 6.08
N PRO A 276 -18.54 -15.45 7.39
CA PRO A 276 -19.53 -15.38 8.45
C PRO A 276 -20.37 -14.10 8.37
N ILE A 277 -21.65 -14.16 8.75
CA ILE A 277 -22.54 -12.97 8.77
C ILE A 277 -22.09 -11.89 9.75
N THR A 278 -21.22 -12.21 10.71
CA THR A 278 -20.61 -11.23 11.62
C THR A 278 -19.45 -10.47 11.00
N PHE A 279 -19.14 -10.71 9.73
CA PHE A 279 -18.12 -9.97 8.99
C PHE A 279 -18.81 -8.87 8.20
N ALA A 280 -18.85 -7.67 8.77
CA ALA A 280 -19.44 -6.53 8.13
C ALA A 280 -18.55 -6.05 6.98
N LEU A 281 -19.13 -5.85 5.80
CA LEU A 281 -18.41 -5.46 4.59
C LEU A 281 -18.48 -3.94 4.38
N GLY A 282 -17.33 -3.28 4.46
CA GLY A 282 -17.19 -1.86 4.14
C GLY A 282 -17.10 -1.65 2.63
N ALA A 283 -18.11 -1.00 2.07
CA ALA A 283 -18.16 -0.61 0.66
C ALA A 283 -18.64 0.83 0.46
N ASN A 284 -19.23 1.44 1.49
CA ASN A 284 -19.69 2.82 1.48
C ASN A 284 -18.79 3.63 2.41
N TYR A 285 -18.03 4.55 1.81
CA TYR A 285 -17.06 5.36 2.53
C TYR A 285 -17.47 6.84 2.51
N GLY A 286 -17.34 7.50 3.66
CA GLY A 286 -17.57 8.93 3.76
C GLY A 286 -16.54 9.74 2.99
N GLN A 287 -16.87 10.98 2.64
CA GLN A 287 -15.91 11.91 2.02
C GLN A 287 -14.90 12.38 3.06
N HIS A 288 -13.70 11.80 3.04
CA HIS A 288 -12.63 12.11 3.98
C HIS A 288 -11.26 11.78 3.37
N PRO A 289 -10.16 12.47 3.73
CA PRO A 289 -8.82 12.16 3.21
C PRO A 289 -8.44 10.68 3.33
N VAL A 290 -8.72 10.06 4.49
CA VAL A 290 -8.46 8.62 4.77
C VAL A 290 -9.08 7.67 3.72
N THR A 291 -10.27 8.00 3.24
CA THR A 291 -11.10 7.17 2.34
C THR A 291 -11.13 7.70 0.91
N ARG A 292 -10.39 8.77 0.60
CA ARG A 292 -10.31 9.33 -0.75
C ARG A 292 -9.72 8.29 -1.70
N ASN A 293 -10.37 8.08 -2.84
CA ASN A 293 -10.00 7.07 -3.85
C ASN A 293 -9.97 5.62 -3.34
N PHE A 294 -10.66 5.34 -2.23
CA PHE A 294 -10.69 4.00 -1.64
C PHE A 294 -11.71 3.09 -2.36
N ASN A 295 -11.28 2.47 -3.45
CA ASN A 295 -12.13 1.65 -4.33
C ASN A 295 -12.15 0.15 -3.98
N SER A 296 -11.80 -0.21 -2.75
CA SER A 296 -11.67 -1.61 -2.32
C SER A 296 -12.54 -1.90 -1.10
N ILE A 297 -13.01 -3.14 -0.98
CA ILE A 297 -13.81 -3.57 0.16
C ILE A 297 -12.91 -3.72 1.38
N THR A 298 -13.40 -3.29 2.54
CA THR A 298 -12.82 -3.57 3.86
C THR A 298 -13.72 -4.54 4.61
N VAL A 299 -13.15 -5.31 5.53
CA VAL A 299 -13.88 -6.37 6.25
C VAL A 299 -13.68 -6.18 7.74
N PHE A 300 -14.78 -6.02 8.48
CA PHE A 300 -14.77 -5.75 9.92
C PHE A 300 -15.48 -6.88 10.67
N PRO A 301 -14.72 -7.88 11.17
CA PRO A 301 -15.28 -8.93 12.02
C PRO A 301 -15.82 -8.34 13.33
N PHE A 302 -17.00 -8.80 13.72
CA PHE A 302 -17.66 -8.44 14.98
C PHE A 302 -17.81 -6.93 15.17
N ALA A 303 -18.16 -6.23 14.09
CA ALA A 303 -18.23 -4.78 14.14
C ALA A 303 -19.32 -4.28 15.10
N ARG A 304 -19.07 -3.15 15.75
CA ARG A 304 -19.97 -2.41 16.63
C ARG A 304 -20.37 -1.11 15.95
N GLN A 305 -21.63 -0.70 16.14
CA GLN A 305 -22.11 0.60 15.72
C GLN A 305 -21.45 1.74 16.49
N ILE A 306 -21.12 2.81 15.76
CA ILE A 306 -20.71 4.10 16.33
C ILE A 306 -21.75 5.13 15.93
N SER A 307 -22.31 5.83 16.92
CA SER A 307 -23.18 6.96 16.70
C SER A 307 -22.46 8.25 17.11
N LEU A 308 -22.41 9.20 16.18
CA LEU A 308 -21.85 10.53 16.39
C LEU A 308 -22.92 11.45 16.97
N ASN A 309 -22.65 12.06 18.12
CA ASN A 309 -23.51 13.10 18.67
C ASN A 309 -23.07 14.46 18.12
N GLU A 310 -23.99 15.41 17.99
CA GLU A 310 -23.65 16.78 17.64
C GLU A 310 -22.70 17.36 18.71
N SER A 311 -21.56 17.87 18.26
CA SER A 311 -20.58 18.53 19.10
C SER A 311 -20.20 19.88 18.50
N LYS A 312 -20.05 20.88 19.37
CA LYS A 312 -19.50 22.19 18.98
C LYS A 312 -17.96 22.19 18.97
N GLU A 313 -17.35 21.20 19.61
CA GLU A 313 -15.88 21.10 19.73
C GLU A 313 -15.24 20.31 18.60
N TRP A 314 -15.97 19.34 18.03
CA TRP A 314 -15.43 18.38 17.07
C TRP A 314 -16.16 18.49 15.73
N ASN A 315 -15.38 18.51 14.65
CA ASN A 315 -15.89 18.19 13.32
C ASN A 315 -15.84 16.68 13.13
N SER A 316 -17.00 16.04 13.00
CA SER A 316 -17.12 14.58 13.00
C SER A 316 -17.63 14.07 11.66
N VAL A 317 -16.96 13.05 11.11
CA VAL A 317 -17.29 12.42 9.83
C VAL A 317 -17.39 10.90 10.01
N SER A 318 -18.50 10.30 9.55
CA SER A 318 -18.62 8.85 9.42
C SER A 318 -17.72 8.37 8.28
N LEU A 319 -16.76 7.49 8.57
CA LEU A 319 -15.78 7.01 7.60
C LEU A 319 -16.27 5.79 6.82
N VAL A 320 -16.94 4.86 7.51
CA VAL A 320 -17.34 3.57 6.94
C VAL A 320 -18.75 3.21 7.39
N GLU A 321 -19.59 2.96 6.40
CA GLU A 321 -20.91 2.36 6.58
C GLU A 321 -20.92 0.95 6.00
N VAL A 322 -21.52 0.03 6.76
CA VAL A 322 -21.58 -1.40 6.45
C VAL A 322 -23.01 -1.89 6.50
N ALA A 323 -23.22 -3.14 6.08
CA ALA A 323 -24.46 -3.89 6.30
C ALA A 323 -25.71 -3.14 5.81
N GLN A 324 -25.71 -2.71 4.54
CA GLN A 324 -26.80 -1.94 3.92
C GLN A 324 -28.18 -2.63 4.05
N ASN A 325 -28.18 -3.97 4.01
CA ASN A 325 -29.38 -4.81 4.21
C ASN A 325 -29.26 -5.68 5.48
N GLY A 326 -28.44 -5.25 6.44
CA GLY A 326 -28.20 -5.94 7.69
C GLY A 326 -28.77 -5.17 8.88
N TRP A 327 -28.31 -5.50 10.08
CA TRP A 327 -28.76 -4.89 11.33
C TRP A 327 -27.71 -5.02 12.44
N VAL A 328 -27.94 -4.32 13.56
CA VAL A 328 -27.19 -4.50 14.80
C VAL A 328 -27.91 -5.53 15.67
N GLU A 329 -27.31 -6.70 15.79
CA GLU A 329 -27.79 -7.80 16.63
C GLU A 329 -27.37 -7.58 18.08
N THR A 330 -28.33 -7.59 19.01
CA THR A 330 -28.08 -7.38 20.44
C THR A 330 -28.28 -8.65 21.28
N GLY A 331 -28.88 -9.69 20.69
CA GLY A 331 -29.12 -10.98 21.30
C GLY A 331 -27.93 -11.95 21.18
N LYS A 332 -28.22 -13.24 21.40
CA LYS A 332 -27.20 -14.30 21.29
C LYS A 332 -27.02 -14.69 19.83
N LEU A 333 -25.78 -14.59 19.33
CA LEU A 333 -25.41 -15.10 18.02
C LEU A 333 -25.59 -16.63 17.98
N GLY A 334 -26.66 -17.08 17.32
CA GLY A 334 -26.96 -18.49 17.04
C GLY A 334 -26.89 -18.80 15.55
N SER A 335 -27.24 -20.03 15.17
CA SER A 335 -27.24 -20.48 13.76
C SER A 335 -28.34 -19.84 12.90
N ASN A 336 -29.43 -19.37 13.50
CA ASN A 336 -30.52 -18.67 12.84
C ASN A 336 -30.74 -17.30 13.49
N VAL A 337 -30.01 -16.29 13.01
CA VAL A 337 -30.15 -14.90 13.46
C VAL A 337 -31.18 -14.22 12.54
N THR A 338 -32.22 -13.62 13.12
CA THR A 338 -33.30 -12.94 12.38
C THR A 338 -33.54 -11.58 12.96
N PHE A 339 -33.65 -10.57 12.10
CA PHE A 339 -33.86 -9.18 12.51
C PHE A 339 -35.15 -8.97 13.31
N ASP A 340 -35.00 -8.47 14.53
CA ASP A 340 -36.09 -8.02 15.39
C ASP A 340 -36.28 -6.50 15.28
N LYS A 341 -37.32 -6.10 14.53
CA LYS A 341 -37.68 -4.69 14.29
C LYS A 341 -37.97 -3.87 15.55
N THR A 342 -38.24 -4.52 16.69
CA THR A 342 -38.63 -3.83 17.93
C THR A 342 -37.46 -3.47 18.83
N HIS A 343 -36.35 -4.22 18.76
CA HIS A 343 -35.19 -4.04 19.64
C HIS A 343 -33.89 -3.73 18.89
N GLU A 344 -33.87 -3.95 17.57
CA GLU A 344 -32.64 -3.89 16.78
C GLU A 344 -32.65 -2.74 15.76
N VAL A 345 -31.44 -2.29 15.44
CA VAL A 345 -31.23 -1.17 14.52
C VAL A 345 -30.96 -1.73 13.13
N ALA A 346 -31.84 -1.43 12.17
CA ALA A 346 -31.61 -1.76 10.76
C ALA A 346 -30.44 -0.93 10.19
N GLY A 347 -29.73 -1.51 9.23
CA GLY A 347 -28.69 -0.81 8.48
C GLY A 347 -29.23 0.30 7.56
N PRO A 348 -28.34 1.11 6.97
CA PRO A 348 -26.88 1.04 7.06
C PRO A 348 -26.33 1.38 8.45
N VAL A 349 -25.24 0.72 8.84
CA VAL A 349 -24.63 0.91 10.16
C VAL A 349 -23.28 1.62 10.01
N SER A 350 -23.12 2.77 10.66
CA SER A 350 -21.81 3.42 10.79
C SER A 350 -20.97 2.70 11.84
N ILE A 351 -19.74 2.35 11.49
CA ILE A 351 -18.81 1.60 12.36
C ILE A 351 -17.45 2.28 12.50
N ALA A 352 -17.24 3.41 11.84
CA ALA A 352 -15.97 4.11 11.85
C ALA A 352 -16.21 5.61 11.77
N ALA A 353 -15.48 6.39 12.57
CA ALA A 353 -15.57 7.84 12.59
C ALA A 353 -14.19 8.50 12.66
N ALA A 354 -14.07 9.66 12.00
CA ALA A 354 -12.98 10.59 12.15
C ALA A 354 -13.50 11.87 12.83
N LEU A 355 -12.77 12.36 13.80
CA LEU A 355 -13.03 13.62 14.49
C LEU A 355 -11.79 14.51 14.35
N SER A 356 -12.00 15.76 13.95
CA SER A 356 -10.95 16.77 13.95
C SER A 356 -11.36 18.03 14.69
N ARG A 357 -10.38 18.75 15.21
CA ARG A 357 -10.57 20.11 15.75
C ARG A 357 -9.25 20.87 15.76
N THR A 358 -9.34 22.18 15.66
CA THR A 358 -8.19 23.07 15.81
C THR A 358 -8.00 23.44 17.29
N LEU A 359 -6.79 23.19 17.83
CA LEU A 359 -6.36 23.64 19.15
C LEU A 359 -5.05 24.41 19.03
N GLN A 360 -5.03 25.67 19.47
CA GLN A 360 -3.82 26.51 19.48
C GLN A 360 -3.08 26.47 18.13
N ASP A 361 -3.83 26.66 17.03
CA ASP A 361 -3.35 26.66 15.64
C ASP A 361 -2.78 25.31 15.14
N ARG A 362 -3.11 24.20 15.80
CA ARG A 362 -2.80 22.84 15.36
C ARG A 362 -4.06 22.01 15.21
N GLU A 363 -4.13 21.21 14.15
CA GLU A 363 -5.18 20.23 13.99
C GLU A 363 -4.92 19.02 14.89
N GLN A 364 -5.95 18.62 15.64
CA GLN A 364 -6.00 17.38 16.39
C GLN A 364 -6.88 16.40 15.64
N HIS A 365 -6.40 15.17 15.46
CA HIS A 365 -7.09 14.10 14.74
C HIS A 365 -7.37 12.91 15.66
N VAL A 366 -8.60 12.41 15.65
CA VAL A 366 -9.02 11.22 16.38
C VAL A 366 -9.79 10.30 15.43
N ALA A 367 -9.45 9.02 15.41
CA ALA A 367 -10.19 8.01 14.67
C ALA A 367 -10.71 6.93 15.62
N ILE A 368 -11.97 6.54 15.43
CA ILE A 368 -12.59 5.46 16.19
C ILE A 368 -13.14 4.43 15.23
N ILE A 369 -12.75 3.17 15.43
CA ILE A 369 -13.20 2.04 14.61
C ILE A 369 -13.85 1.01 15.53
N GLY A 370 -15.11 0.70 15.24
CA GLY A 370 -15.94 -0.28 15.94
C GLY A 370 -15.58 -1.71 15.56
N SER A 371 -14.31 -2.04 15.43
CA SER A 371 -13.79 -3.41 15.39
C SER A 371 -12.28 -3.29 15.53
N GLY A 372 -11.67 -3.83 16.57
CA GLY A 372 -10.21 -3.99 16.61
C GLY A 372 -9.72 -5.20 15.83
N HIS A 373 -10.64 -6.10 15.46
CA HIS A 373 -10.30 -7.31 14.72
C HIS A 373 -9.81 -7.03 13.30
N PHE A 374 -10.26 -5.96 12.61
CA PHE A 374 -9.90 -5.75 11.20
C PHE A 374 -8.38 -5.60 10.95
N LEU A 375 -7.62 -5.12 11.94
CA LEU A 375 -6.15 -5.02 11.90
C LEU A 375 -5.43 -6.17 12.60
N ALA A 376 -6.17 -7.09 13.23
CA ALA A 376 -5.57 -8.25 13.86
C ALA A 376 -4.87 -9.13 12.83
N ASN A 377 -3.79 -9.80 13.23
CA ASN A 377 -2.98 -10.66 12.37
C ASN A 377 -3.82 -11.68 11.57
N SER A 378 -4.91 -12.18 12.14
CA SER A 378 -5.82 -13.11 11.45
C SER A 378 -6.69 -12.49 10.34
N TYR A 379 -6.86 -11.17 10.31
CA TYR A 379 -7.82 -10.48 9.43
C TYR A 379 -7.23 -9.32 8.63
N ILE A 380 -6.01 -8.88 8.92
CA ILE A 380 -5.36 -7.75 8.23
C ILE A 380 -5.20 -7.98 6.72
N GLY A 381 -5.12 -9.23 6.29
CA GLY A 381 -5.06 -9.63 4.87
C GLY A 381 -6.41 -9.62 4.15
N ASN A 382 -7.52 -9.35 4.84
CA ASN A 382 -8.84 -9.28 4.21
C ASN A 382 -9.04 -7.94 3.51
N GLY A 383 -9.51 -7.99 2.26
CA GLY A 383 -9.83 -6.80 1.49
C GLY A 383 -8.66 -5.80 1.46
N SER A 384 -8.95 -4.54 1.75
CA SER A 384 -7.94 -3.47 1.92
C SER A 384 -7.79 -3.00 3.37
N ASN A 385 -7.96 -3.89 4.35
CA ASN A 385 -7.84 -3.56 5.78
C ASN A 385 -6.50 -2.92 6.14
N LEU A 386 -5.38 -3.51 5.68
CA LEU A 386 -4.06 -2.93 5.88
C LEU A 386 -3.99 -1.50 5.33
N GLY A 387 -4.42 -1.30 4.08
CA GLY A 387 -4.40 0.02 3.43
C GLY A 387 -5.22 1.05 4.21
N PHE A 388 -6.43 0.68 4.65
CA PHE A 388 -7.26 1.55 5.48
C PHE A 388 -6.58 1.90 6.82
N GLY A 389 -5.97 0.92 7.49
CA GLY A 389 -5.22 1.15 8.73
C GLY A 389 -4.02 2.10 8.56
N ILE A 390 -3.25 1.94 7.48
CA ILE A 390 -2.11 2.83 7.21
C ILE A 390 -2.60 4.25 6.87
N ASN A 391 -3.68 4.38 6.10
CA ASN A 391 -4.30 5.67 5.78
C ASN A 391 -4.76 6.40 7.05
N LEU A 392 -5.36 5.69 8.00
CA LEU A 392 -5.74 6.22 9.30
C LEU A 392 -4.52 6.78 10.04
N ILE A 393 -3.43 6.02 10.15
CA ILE A 393 -2.24 6.49 10.88
C ILE A 393 -1.58 7.69 10.19
N ASN A 394 -1.47 7.70 8.86
CA ASN A 394 -0.93 8.84 8.11
C ASN A 394 -1.76 10.11 8.33
N TRP A 395 -3.09 10.01 8.31
CA TRP A 395 -3.97 11.12 8.64
C TRP A 395 -3.79 11.59 10.09
N LEU A 396 -3.72 10.66 11.04
CA LEU A 396 -3.55 10.98 12.46
C LEU A 396 -2.22 11.68 12.78
N VAL A 397 -1.19 11.56 11.94
CA VAL A 397 0.10 12.27 12.13
C VAL A 397 0.28 13.50 11.25
N ASP A 398 -0.81 13.94 10.58
CA ASP A 398 -0.84 15.06 9.65
C ASP A 398 0.07 14.87 8.42
N ASP A 399 0.29 13.62 8.01
CA ASP A 399 1.02 13.28 6.79
C ASP A 399 0.01 12.94 5.67
N GLU A 400 -0.92 13.87 5.39
CA GLU A 400 -2.01 13.63 4.42
C GLU A 400 -1.50 13.29 3.02
N ASN A 401 -0.37 13.89 2.62
CA ASN A 401 0.30 13.60 1.35
C ASN A 401 0.79 12.13 1.24
N LEU A 402 0.87 11.40 2.35
CA LEU A 402 1.24 9.98 2.40
C LEU A 402 0.03 9.04 2.48
N ILE A 403 -1.21 9.55 2.62
CA ILE A 403 -2.42 8.72 2.75
C ILE A 403 -2.69 7.92 1.46
N THR A 404 -2.41 8.46 0.28
CA THR A 404 -2.70 7.76 -0.99
C THR A 404 -1.68 6.67 -1.32
N ILE A 405 -0.53 6.68 -0.64
CA ILE A 405 0.64 5.90 -1.00
C ILE A 405 0.64 4.58 -0.23
N GLN A 406 0.09 3.53 -0.83
CA GLN A 406 0.25 2.16 -0.35
C GLN A 406 1.11 1.36 -1.34
N PRO A 407 2.40 1.12 -1.05
CA PRO A 407 3.22 0.27 -1.91
C PRO A 407 2.66 -1.15 -1.90
N ARG A 408 1.96 -1.50 -2.98
CA ARG A 408 1.55 -2.88 -3.24
C ARG A 408 2.72 -3.60 -3.90
N ALA A 409 3.07 -4.76 -3.38
CA ALA A 409 3.96 -5.65 -4.10
C ALA A 409 3.32 -5.97 -5.45
N THR A 410 4.05 -5.72 -6.54
CA THR A 410 3.72 -6.37 -7.80
C THR A 410 3.87 -7.88 -7.57
N LEU A 411 3.00 -8.69 -8.18
CA LEU A 411 3.09 -10.14 -8.05
C LEU A 411 4.41 -10.59 -8.67
N ASP A 412 5.40 -10.84 -7.81
CA ASP A 412 6.59 -11.58 -8.20
C ASP A 412 6.13 -12.94 -8.73
N SER A 413 6.43 -13.21 -9.99
CA SER A 413 6.11 -14.51 -10.59
C SER A 413 7.05 -15.58 -10.07
N ASN A 414 6.85 -15.98 -8.83
CA ASN A 414 7.36 -17.24 -8.33
C ASN A 414 6.55 -18.35 -9.01
N LEU A 415 7.18 -18.99 -9.99
CA LEU A 415 6.65 -20.19 -10.64
C LEU A 415 6.73 -21.35 -9.66
N THR A 416 5.74 -21.47 -8.78
CA THR A 416 5.58 -22.60 -7.86
C THR A 416 4.93 -23.77 -8.59
N MET A 417 5.70 -24.44 -9.44
CA MET A 417 5.24 -25.66 -10.10
C MET A 417 5.44 -26.87 -9.19
N SER A 418 4.44 -27.75 -9.13
CA SER A 418 4.62 -29.05 -8.51
C SER A 418 5.71 -29.82 -9.26
N LYS A 419 6.46 -30.67 -8.54
CA LYS A 419 7.50 -31.52 -9.16
C LYS A 419 6.95 -32.36 -10.31
N SER A 420 5.67 -32.76 -10.24
CA SER A 420 4.98 -33.51 -11.30
C SER A 420 4.69 -32.65 -12.53
N ALA A 421 4.22 -31.42 -12.37
CA ALA A 421 3.99 -30.51 -13.50
C ALA A 421 5.29 -30.21 -14.24
N LEU A 422 6.38 -29.95 -13.50
CA LEU A 422 7.70 -29.72 -14.09
C LEU A 422 8.20 -30.94 -14.86
N ALA A 423 8.02 -32.15 -14.31
CA ALA A 423 8.44 -33.39 -14.97
C ALA A 423 7.67 -33.66 -16.27
N ILE A 424 6.36 -33.39 -16.29
CA ILE A 424 5.53 -33.52 -17.49
C ILE A 424 6.00 -32.54 -18.58
N ILE A 425 6.21 -31.27 -18.24
CA ILE A 425 6.69 -30.26 -19.19
C ILE A 425 8.07 -30.64 -19.72
N ALA A 426 9.02 -30.99 -18.84
CA ALA A 426 10.36 -31.38 -19.22
C ALA A 426 10.35 -32.61 -20.15
N THR A 427 9.59 -33.66 -19.79
CA THR A 427 9.47 -34.88 -20.61
C THR A 427 8.81 -34.59 -21.96
N GLY A 428 7.76 -33.78 -21.97
CA GLY A 428 7.06 -33.38 -23.18
C GLY A 428 7.97 -32.65 -24.17
N PHE A 429 8.69 -31.63 -23.72
CA PHE A 429 9.53 -30.80 -24.59
C PHE A 429 10.89 -31.41 -24.91
N LEU A 430 11.52 -32.14 -23.99
CA LEU A 430 12.87 -32.70 -24.22
C LEU A 430 12.85 -34.08 -24.86
N ILE A 431 11.77 -34.85 -24.70
CA ILE A 431 11.70 -36.23 -25.21
C ILE A 431 10.60 -36.37 -26.25
N VAL A 432 9.35 -36.10 -25.88
CA VAL A 432 8.20 -36.40 -26.74
C VAL A 432 8.23 -35.57 -28.02
N LEU A 433 8.48 -34.27 -27.91
CA LEU A 433 8.49 -33.36 -29.06
C LEU A 433 9.63 -33.66 -30.06
N PRO A 434 10.91 -33.85 -29.64
CA PRO A 434 11.97 -34.29 -30.56
C PRO A 434 11.68 -35.66 -31.19
N LEU A 435 11.18 -36.63 -30.43
CA LEU A 435 10.87 -37.95 -30.96
C LEU A 435 9.75 -37.88 -32.00
N PHE A 436 8.73 -37.06 -31.74
CA PHE A 436 7.67 -36.77 -32.69
C PHE A 436 8.23 -36.19 -34.00
N PHE A 437 9.13 -35.20 -33.94
CA PHE A 437 9.78 -34.66 -35.12
C PHE A 437 10.61 -35.70 -35.88
N VAL A 438 11.35 -36.57 -35.18
CA VAL A 438 12.10 -37.67 -35.81
C VAL A 438 11.16 -38.65 -36.50
N VAL A 439 10.07 -39.07 -35.84
CA VAL A 439 9.07 -39.98 -36.42
C VAL A 439 8.41 -39.36 -37.63
N CYS A 440 8.02 -38.09 -37.58
CA CYS A 440 7.49 -37.36 -38.73
C CYS A 440 8.51 -37.29 -39.87
N GLY A 441 9.78 -37.00 -39.57
CA GLY A 441 10.87 -36.98 -40.54
C GLY A 441 11.08 -38.33 -41.24
N VAL A 442 11.12 -39.42 -40.46
CA VAL A 442 11.24 -40.79 -40.98
C VAL A 442 10.02 -41.18 -41.81
N ALA A 443 8.80 -40.84 -41.36
CA ALA A 443 7.56 -41.13 -42.09
C ALA A 443 7.52 -40.41 -43.45
N VAL A 444 7.95 -39.14 -43.50
CA VAL A 444 8.07 -38.37 -44.73
C VAL A 444 9.14 -38.96 -45.65
N TRP A 445 10.31 -39.34 -45.11
CA TRP A 445 11.37 -40.00 -45.87
C TRP A 445 10.91 -41.33 -46.48
N TRP A 446 10.23 -42.18 -45.71
CA TRP A 446 9.67 -43.44 -46.21
C TRP A 446 8.59 -43.24 -47.26
N ARG A 447 7.71 -42.24 -47.12
CA ARG A 447 6.73 -41.91 -48.16
C ARG A 447 7.38 -41.42 -49.45
N ARG A 448 8.49 -40.67 -49.35
CA ARG A 448 9.25 -40.20 -50.52
C ARG A 448 10.01 -41.30 -51.24
N LYS A 449 10.43 -42.36 -50.54
CA LYS A 449 11.15 -43.51 -51.12
C LYS A 449 10.24 -44.54 -51.81
N ARG A 450 8.92 -44.46 -51.56
CA ARG A 450 7.88 -45.30 -52.17
C ARG A 450 7.19 -44.64 -53.38
N LYS A 451 7.47 -43.36 -53.63
CA LYS A 451 7.30 -42.73 -54.94
C LYS A 451 8.62 -42.86 -55.68
#